data_AF-A0A435SC51-F1
#
_entry.id   AF-A0A435SC51-F1
#
_cell.length_a   1.000
_cell.length_b   1.000
_cell.length_c   1.000
_cell.angle_alpha   90.00
_cell.angle_beta   90.00
_cell.angle_gamma   90.00
#
_symmetry.space_group_name_H-M   'P 1'
#
loop_
_entity.id
_entity.type
_entity.pdbx_description
1 polymer ?
#
loop_
_entity_poly.entity_id
_entity_poly.type
_entity_poly.pdbx_seq_one_letter_code
_entity_poly.pdbx_strand_id
1 'polypeptide(L)' 'LAGYYEFAQFRPAVPFIADDIMETFDHVRSEEVFRLFGEMASAGQVIYLTHHQHLCEIAKTVVPGVAVHELG' A
#
# COMPACT_ATOMS: atom_id res chain seq x y z
N LEU A 1 4.96 5.67 7.67
CA LEU A 1 3.88 5.06 8.50
C LEU A 1 3.49 5.97 9.67
N ALA A 2 4.36 6.19 10.66
CA ALA A 2 4.03 7.00 11.85
C ALA A 2 3.46 8.40 11.52
N GLY A 3 4.06 9.15 10.59
CA GLY A 3 3.57 10.48 10.21
C GLY A 3 2.19 10.50 9.51
N TYR A 4 1.77 9.39 8.89
CA TYR A 4 0.42 9.28 8.30
C TYR A 4 -0.64 9.10 9.39
N TYR A 5 -0.38 8.21 10.34
CA TYR A 5 -1.28 7.96 11.47
C TYR A 5 -1.47 9.24 12.31
N GLU A 6 -0.39 9.98 12.56
CA GLU A 6 -0.47 11.27 13.26
C GLU A 6 -1.32 12.28 12.48
N PHE A 7 -1.15 12.39 11.16
CA PHE A 7 -1.95 13.32 10.36
C PHE A 7 -3.44 12.97 10.29
N ALA A 8 -3.77 11.68 10.11
CA ALA A 8 -5.14 11.19 9.99
C ALA A 8 -5.97 11.36 11.27
N GLN A 9 -5.33 11.47 12.43
CA GLN A 9 -6.02 11.72 13.71
C GLN A 9 -6.55 13.15 13.87
N PHE A 10 -5.99 14.13 13.16
CA PHE A 10 -6.28 15.55 13.39
C PHE A 10 -6.91 16.28 12.18
N ARG A 11 -6.97 15.65 11.00
CA ARG A 11 -7.51 16.22 9.76
C ARG A 11 -8.17 15.13 8.90
N PRO A 12 -9.02 15.47 7.92
CA PRO A 12 -9.46 14.50 6.92
C PRO A 12 -8.24 13.78 6.34
N ALA A 13 -8.22 12.46 6.42
CA ALA A 13 -7.06 11.67 6.00
C ALA A 13 -6.80 11.89 4.51
N VAL A 14 -5.68 12.56 4.19
CA VAL A 14 -5.18 12.64 2.81
C VAL A 14 -4.72 11.25 2.37
N PRO A 15 -4.81 10.89 1.09
CA PRO A 15 -4.33 9.58 0.63
C PRO A 15 -2.84 9.41 0.92
N PHE A 16 -2.45 8.24 1.42
CA PHE A 16 -1.05 7.81 1.39
C PHE A 16 -0.73 7.29 -0.02
N ILE A 17 0.30 7.86 -0.64
CA ILE A 17 0.75 7.49 -1.98
C ILE A 17 2.21 7.04 -1.90
N ALA A 18 2.52 5.87 -2.44
CA ALA A 18 3.87 5.35 -2.55
C ALA A 18 4.14 4.86 -3.98
N ASP A 19 5.32 5.17 -4.51
CA ASP A 19 5.71 4.92 -5.90
C ASP A 19 7.00 4.09 -5.92
N ASP A 20 6.90 2.83 -6.33
CA ASP A 20 7.99 1.86 -6.50
C ASP A 20 9.01 1.74 -5.36
N ILE A 21 8.62 2.10 -4.13
CA ILE A 21 9.51 2.08 -2.96
C ILE A 21 9.96 0.67 -2.52
N MET A 22 9.40 -0.39 -3.10
CA MET A 22 9.68 -1.80 -2.78
C MET A 22 10.57 -2.50 -3.82
N GLU A 23 11.20 -1.76 -4.74
CA GLU A 23 12.06 -2.34 -5.81
C GLU A 23 13.12 -3.32 -5.27
N THR A 24 13.70 -3.05 -4.10
CA THR A 24 14.77 -3.86 -3.50
C THR A 24 14.29 -4.88 -2.48
N PHE A 25 12.97 -5.00 -2.29
CA PHE A 25 12.41 -5.85 -1.24
C PHE A 25 12.26 -7.28 -1.73
N ASP A 26 12.57 -8.25 -0.86
CA ASP A 26 12.22 -9.64 -1.10
C ASP A 26 10.71 -9.87 -0.93
N HIS A 27 10.24 -11.06 -1.34
CA HIS A 27 8.82 -11.43 -1.29
C HIS A 27 8.22 -11.29 0.11
N VAL A 28 8.94 -11.73 1.14
CA VAL A 28 8.45 -11.71 2.54
C VAL A 28 8.31 -10.28 3.02
N ARG A 29 9.28 -9.42 2.75
CA ARG A 29 9.20 -8.00 3.11
C ARG A 29 8.06 -7.29 2.39
N SER A 30 7.87 -7.57 1.10
CA SER A 30 6.77 -7.00 0.31
C SER A 30 5.41 -7.42 0.87
N GLU A 31 5.23 -8.69 1.26
CA GLU A 31 4.02 -9.15 1.94
C GLU A 31 3.72 -8.35 3.21
N GLU A 32 4.71 -8.21 4.10
CA GLU A 32 4.53 -7.50 5.38
C GLU A 32 4.18 -6.02 5.16
N VAL A 33 4.80 -5.37 4.17
CA VAL A 33 4.44 -3.99 3.80
C VAL A 33 3.00 -3.91 3.28
N PHE A 34 2.57 -4.83 2.43
CA PHE A 34 1.18 -4.85 1.95
C PHE A 34 0.17 -5.12 3.07
N ARG A 35 0.48 -5.97 4.06
CA ARG A 35 -0.37 -6.14 5.25
C ARG A 35 -0.54 -4.83 6.01
N LEU A 36 0.57 -4.10 6.22
CA LEU A 36 0.54 -2.78 6.86
C LEU A 36 -0.26 -1.76 6.03
N PHE A 37 -0.15 -1.78 4.70
CA PHE A 37 -0.97 -0.94 3.82
C PHE A 37 -2.46 -1.29 3.92
N GLY A 38 -2.81 -2.57 4.02
CA GLY A 38 -4.19 -3.01 4.26
C GLY A 38 -4.75 -2.49 5.59
N GLU A 39 -3.94 -2.51 6.66
CA GLU A 39 -4.33 -1.93 7.95
C GLU A 39 -4.50 -0.41 7.85
N MET A 40 -3.57 0.30 7.20
CA MET A 40 -3.69 1.75 6.98
C MET A 40 -4.93 2.12 6.17
N ALA A 41 -5.31 1.28 5.21
CA ALA A 41 -6.47 1.49 4.36
C ALA A 41 -7.79 1.54 5.15
N SER A 42 -7.82 1.01 6.39
CA SER A 42 -8.97 1.14 7.29
C SER A 42 -9.16 2.57 7.84
N ALA A 43 -8.11 3.39 7.84
CA ALA A 43 -8.12 4.76 8.35
C ALA A 43 -8.13 5.83 7.24
N GLY A 44 -7.85 5.47 6.00
CA GLY A 44 -7.90 6.38 4.85
C GLY A 44 -7.41 5.71 3.56
N GLN A 45 -7.24 6.46 2.48
CA GLN A 45 -6.87 5.86 1.19
C GLN A 45 -5.38 5.53 1.13
N VAL A 46 -5.05 4.35 0.59
CA VAL A 46 -3.69 3.92 0.27
C VAL A 46 -3.61 3.64 -1.23
N ILE A 47 -2.69 4.30 -1.93
CA ILE A 47 -2.43 4.12 -3.35
C ILE A 47 -0.96 3.72 -3.51
N TYR A 48 -0.73 2.52 -4.03
CA TYR A 48 0.60 2.04 -4.36
C TYR A 48 0.75 1.96 -5.88
N LEU A 49 1.75 2.65 -6.41
CA LEU A 49 2.09 2.67 -7.81
C LEU A 49 3.31 1.80 -8.02
N THR A 50 3.24 0.91 -9.00
CA THR A 50 4.36 0.05 -9.35
C THR A 50 4.33 -0.40 -10.79
N HIS A 51 5.52 -0.54 -11.38
CA HIS A 51 5.69 -1.22 -12.66
C HIS A 51 5.96 -2.74 -12.49
N HIS A 52 6.11 -3.21 -11.26
CA HIS A 52 6.39 -4.61 -10.96
C HIS A 52 5.11 -5.43 -10.82
N GLN A 53 4.75 -6.17 -11.87
CA GLN A 53 3.55 -7.02 -11.87
C GLN A 53 3.50 -8.03 -10.70
N HIS A 54 4.64 -8.56 -10.27
CA HIS A 54 4.68 -9.52 -9.17
C HIS A 54 4.21 -8.91 -7.82
N LEU A 55 4.41 -7.60 -7.60
CA LEU A 55 3.93 -6.92 -6.40
C LEU A 55 2.39 -6.82 -6.38
N CYS A 56 1.74 -6.69 -7.54
CA CYS A 56 0.29 -6.74 -7.65
C CYS A 56 -0.28 -8.11 -7.22
N GLU A 57 0.41 -9.20 -7.55
CA GLU A 57 -0.01 -10.56 -7.15
C GLU A 57 0.17 -10.80 -5.65
N ILE A 58 1.26 -10.28 -5.07
CA ILE A 58 1.45 -10.30 -3.61
C ILE A 58 0.34 -9.51 -2.92
N ALA A 59 0.03 -8.30 -3.39
CA ALA A 59 -1.03 -7.46 -2.84
C ALA A 59 -2.39 -8.18 -2.84
N LYS A 60 -2.78 -8.80 -3.97
CA LYS A 60 -4.02 -9.60 -4.09
C LYS A 60 -4.08 -10.76 -3.10
N THR A 61 -2.93 -11.35 -2.78
CA THR A 61 -2.83 -12.48 -1.87
C THR A 61 -3.01 -12.06 -0.42
N VAL A 62 -2.46 -10.92 -0.01
CA VAL A 62 -2.37 -10.53 1.41
C VAL A 62 -3.33 -9.41 1.83
N VAL A 63 -3.93 -8.68 0.89
CA VAL A 63 -4.88 -7.57 1.16
C VAL A 63 -6.25 -7.90 0.58
N PRO A 64 -7.19 -8.41 1.42
CA PRO A 64 -8.55 -8.70 0.98
C PRO A 64 -9.23 -7.45 0.39
N GLY A 65 -9.77 -7.57 -0.82
CA GLY A 65 -10.50 -6.49 -1.48
C GLY A 65 -9.62 -5.41 -2.13
N VAL A 66 -8.31 -5.63 -2.26
CA VAL A 66 -7.44 -4.72 -3.03
C VAL A 66 -7.92 -4.60 -4.48
N ALA A 67 -7.92 -3.37 -4.98
CA ALA A 67 -8.16 -3.08 -6.39
C ALA A 67 -6.82 -2.87 -7.11
N VAL A 68 -6.64 -3.57 -8.23
CA VAL A 68 -5.47 -3.40 -9.10
C VAL A 68 -5.94 -2.78 -10.42
N HIS A 69 -5.34 -1.65 -10.77
CA HIS A 69 -5.65 -0.92 -12.00
C HIS A 69 -4.42 -0.91 -12.91
N GLU A 70 -4.58 -1.43 -14.13
CA GLU A 70 -3.54 -1.34 -15.16
C GLU A 70 -3.59 0.03 -15.82
N LEU A 71 -2.45 0.73 -15.81
CA LEU A 71 -2.28 2.03 -16.44
C LEU A 71 -1.43 1.82 -17.70
N GLY A 72 -1.99 2.18 -18.86
CA GLY A 72 -1.39 1.93 -20.19
C GLY A 72 -0.20 2.81 -20.54
#